data_AF-A0A1Y5TES8-F1
#
_entry.id   AF-A0A1Y5TES8-F1
#
_cell.length_a   1.000
_cell.length_b   1.000
_cell.length_c   1.000
_cell.angle_alpha   90.00
_cell.angle_beta   90.00
_cell.angle_gamma   90.00
#
_symmetry.space_group_name_H-M   'P 1'
#
loop_
_entity.id
_entity.type
_entity.pdbx_description
1 polymer ?
#
loop_
_entity_poly.entity_id
_entity_poly.type
_entity_poly.pdbx_seq_one_letter_code
_entity_poly.pdbx_strand_id
1 'polypeptide(L)'
;MKIVTCGLRPAVVLSICLVFLVACNTTTSRNFEARGAPASQAEIVQHFSGKFVKTGEGGTYLGIDGSLKGIDPAGGSPISIGSWSAGNALCFTLVYYGKQNGQTASSGEEETCYLIWINPDGTSIADPVGSGANLDIAKPVPGFPIENRFNALRAELGV
;
A
#
# COMPACT_ATOMS: atom_id res chain seq x y z
N MET A 1 -79.44 -33.36 -18.83
CA MET A 1 -78.69 -32.10 -18.67
C MET A 1 -78.09 -32.12 -17.27
N LYS A 2 -76.79 -32.45 -17.15
CA LYS A 2 -76.10 -32.67 -15.87
C LYS A 2 -75.01 -31.62 -15.72
N ILE A 3 -75.10 -30.83 -14.65
CA ILE A 3 -74.03 -29.95 -14.18
C ILE A 3 -73.12 -30.80 -13.30
N VAL A 4 -71.84 -30.88 -13.66
CA VAL A 4 -70.78 -31.51 -12.87
C VAL A 4 -70.03 -30.38 -12.17
N THR A 5 -70.04 -30.39 -10.84
CA THR A 5 -69.31 -29.45 -9.99
C THR A 5 -67.84 -29.85 -9.88
N CYS A 6 -66.96 -28.85 -10.03
CA CYS A 6 -65.52 -28.93 -9.83
C CYS A 6 -65.16 -29.27 -8.37
N GLY A 7 -64.16 -30.14 -8.22
CA GLY A 7 -63.51 -30.43 -6.96
C GLY A 7 -62.16 -31.08 -7.19
N LEU A 8 -61.22 -30.37 -7.82
CA LEU A 8 -59.83 -30.79 -7.88
C LEU A 8 -59.02 -30.11 -6.77
N ARG A 9 -58.39 -30.97 -5.97
CA ARG A 9 -57.51 -30.70 -4.84
C ARG A 9 -56.18 -30.06 -5.27
N PRO A 10 -55.50 -29.34 -4.36
CA PRO A 10 -54.34 -28.51 -4.69
C PRO A 10 -53.12 -29.39 -4.96
N ALA A 11 -52.76 -29.53 -6.23
CA ALA A 11 -51.48 -30.05 -6.68
C ALA A 11 -50.65 -28.91 -7.28
N VAL A 12 -50.29 -27.91 -6.47
CA VAL A 12 -49.27 -26.91 -6.84
C VAL A 12 -48.50 -26.53 -5.58
N VAL A 13 -47.69 -27.48 -5.08
CA VAL A 13 -46.53 -27.16 -4.24
C VAL A 13 -45.33 -27.82 -4.94
N LEU A 14 -45.09 -27.40 -6.17
CA LEU A 14 -43.87 -27.71 -6.90
C LEU A 14 -43.30 -26.38 -7.40
N SER A 15 -42.01 -26.18 -7.15
CA SER A 15 -41.16 -25.20 -7.82
C SER A 15 -41.12 -23.76 -7.30
N ILE A 16 -40.95 -23.55 -5.99
CA ILE A 16 -40.21 -22.36 -5.50
C ILE A 16 -39.33 -22.76 -4.29
N CYS A 17 -38.42 -23.71 -4.48
CA CYS A 17 -37.32 -23.99 -3.54
C CYS A 17 -35.99 -24.14 -4.30
N LEU A 18 -35.80 -23.34 -5.35
CA LEU A 18 -34.61 -23.39 -6.21
C LEU A 18 -33.95 -22.02 -6.38
N VAL A 19 -34.00 -21.17 -5.34
CA VAL A 19 -33.20 -19.92 -5.27
C VAL A 19 -32.78 -19.63 -3.83
N PHE A 20 -32.22 -20.63 -3.15
CA PHE A 20 -31.35 -20.39 -2.00
C PHE A 20 -30.19 -21.38 -2.11
N LEU A 21 -29.50 -21.34 -3.25
CA LEU A 21 -28.06 -21.59 -3.26
C LEU A 21 -27.48 -20.48 -2.37
N VAL A 22 -27.38 -20.81 -1.10
CA VAL A 22 -26.47 -20.21 -0.15
C VAL A 22 -25.11 -20.32 -0.84
N ALA A 23 -24.76 -19.29 -1.59
CA ALA A 23 -23.37 -18.90 -1.73
C ALA A 23 -22.95 -18.62 -0.29
N CYS A 24 -22.53 -19.68 0.41
CA CYS A 24 -21.51 -19.57 1.41
C CYS A 24 -20.38 -18.89 0.66
N ASN A 25 -20.36 -17.56 0.73
CA ASN A 25 -19.15 -16.80 0.59
C ASN A 25 -18.23 -17.47 1.59
N THR A 26 -17.41 -18.40 1.10
CA THR A 26 -16.16 -18.75 1.72
C THR A 26 -15.50 -17.41 1.91
N THR A 27 -15.65 -16.88 3.12
CA THR A 27 -14.77 -15.84 3.62
C THR A 27 -13.42 -16.45 3.36
N THR A 28 -12.76 -15.95 2.32
CA THR A 28 -11.40 -16.35 2.02
C THR A 28 -10.67 -15.87 3.24
N SER A 29 -10.51 -16.76 4.22
CA SER A 29 -9.57 -16.57 5.30
C SER A 29 -8.28 -16.33 4.55
N ARG A 30 -7.86 -15.07 4.43
CA ARG A 30 -6.51 -14.77 3.99
C ARG A 30 -5.67 -15.56 4.98
N ASN A 31 -5.11 -16.67 4.51
CA ASN A 31 -4.09 -17.38 5.23
C ASN A 31 -2.97 -16.34 5.31
N PHE A 32 -2.95 -15.57 6.39
CA PHE A 32 -1.77 -14.90 6.81
C PHE A 32 -0.84 -16.05 7.15
N GLU A 33 0.02 -16.43 6.20
CA GLU A 33 1.18 -17.26 6.51
C GLU A 33 1.77 -16.71 7.81
N ALA A 34 2.05 -17.59 8.77
CA ALA A 34 2.66 -17.17 10.02
C ALA A 34 3.97 -16.47 9.68
N ARG A 35 3.93 -15.14 9.58
CA ARG A 35 5.09 -14.33 9.29
C ARG A 35 6.05 -14.58 10.44
N GLY A 36 7.30 -14.89 10.12
CA GLY A 36 8.34 -15.07 11.13
C GLY A 36 8.56 -13.79 11.95
N ALA A 37 9.65 -13.75 12.71
CA ALA A 37 10.04 -12.50 13.38
C ALA A 37 10.21 -11.36 12.34
N PRO A 38 9.88 -10.11 12.69
CA PRO A 38 10.27 -8.96 11.88
C PRO A 38 11.78 -8.95 11.62
N ALA A 39 12.16 -8.39 10.47
CA ALA A 39 13.56 -8.19 10.10
C ALA A 39 14.28 -7.37 11.17
N SER A 40 15.52 -7.76 11.45
CA SER A 40 16.43 -7.00 12.30
C SER A 40 16.83 -5.68 11.66
N GLN A 41 17.34 -4.75 12.47
CA GLN A 41 17.89 -3.48 11.99
C GLN A 41 18.93 -3.68 10.87
N ALA A 42 19.83 -4.66 11.02
CA ALA A 42 20.88 -4.94 10.04
C ALA A 42 20.29 -5.39 8.69
N GLU A 43 19.26 -6.25 8.72
CA GLU A 43 18.58 -6.71 7.51
C GLU A 43 17.83 -5.56 6.82
N ILE A 44 17.13 -4.70 7.59
CA ILE A 44 16.44 -3.52 7.06
C ILE A 44 17.43 -2.56 6.39
N VAL A 45 18.53 -2.22 7.08
CA VAL A 45 19.55 -1.30 6.56
C VAL A 45 20.17 -1.88 5.28
N GLN A 46 20.57 -3.15 5.27
CA GLN A 46 21.13 -3.79 4.09
C GLN A 46 20.13 -3.86 2.93
N HIS A 47 18.85 -4.07 3.25
CA HIS A 47 17.81 -4.23 2.25
C HIS A 47 17.47 -2.92 1.55
N PHE A 48 17.43 -1.80 2.28
CA PHE A 48 16.90 -0.53 1.77
C PHE A 48 17.96 0.53 1.44
N SER A 49 19.12 0.53 2.11
CA SER A 49 20.13 1.58 1.93
C SER A 49 20.64 1.63 0.49
N GLY A 50 20.69 2.83 -0.07
CA GLY A 50 21.11 3.09 -1.44
C GLY A 50 20.11 2.63 -2.50
N LYS A 51 18.87 2.25 -2.13
CA LYS A 51 17.86 1.75 -3.06
C LYS A 51 16.72 2.73 -3.25
N PHE A 52 16.18 2.73 -4.47
CA PHE A 52 14.89 3.35 -4.77
C PHE A 52 13.79 2.33 -4.56
N VAL A 53 12.78 2.69 -3.78
CA VAL A 53 11.70 1.83 -3.30
C VAL A 53 10.37 2.37 -3.80
N LYS A 54 9.54 1.53 -4.42
CA LYS A 54 8.17 1.93 -4.80
C LYS A 54 7.24 1.89 -3.59
N THR A 55 6.45 2.93 -3.39
CA THR A 55 5.45 3.02 -2.31
C THR A 55 4.14 3.56 -2.89
N GLY A 56 3.17 2.68 -3.15
CA GLY A 56 1.93 3.06 -3.85
C GLY A 56 2.18 3.44 -5.31
N GLU A 57 1.59 4.56 -5.77
CA GLU A 57 1.85 5.10 -7.12
C GLU A 57 3.24 5.77 -7.22
N GLY A 58 3.79 6.22 -6.08
CA GLY A 58 5.07 6.90 -5.91
C GLY A 58 6.29 6.02 -5.69
N GLY A 59 7.44 6.66 -5.52
CA GLY A 59 8.63 5.98 -5.02
C GLY A 59 9.64 6.91 -4.34
N THR A 60 10.48 6.30 -3.52
CA THR A 60 11.35 6.94 -2.54
C THR A 60 12.75 6.34 -2.59
N TYR A 61 13.78 7.17 -2.68
CA TYR A 61 15.17 6.83 -2.50
C TYR A 61 15.59 6.94 -1.04
N LEU A 62 16.27 5.90 -0.56
CA LEU A 62 16.80 5.80 0.79
C LEU A 62 18.32 5.86 0.72
N GLY A 63 18.90 7.00 1.07
CA GLY A 63 20.34 7.22 1.11
C GLY A 63 20.99 6.41 2.23
N ILE A 64 22.24 5.98 2.01
CA ILE A 64 23.03 5.24 3.01
C ILE A 64 23.30 6.09 4.26
N ASP A 65 23.26 7.42 4.10
CA ASP A 65 23.40 8.42 5.16
C ASP A 65 22.10 8.66 5.97
N GLY A 66 21.06 7.86 5.74
CA GLY A 66 19.74 8.08 6.37
C GLY A 66 18.91 9.17 5.70
N SER A 67 19.36 9.74 4.58
CA SER A 67 18.56 10.72 3.82
C SER A 67 17.44 10.05 3.02
N LEU A 68 16.32 10.74 2.84
CA LEU A 68 15.17 10.26 2.09
C LEU A 68 14.71 11.29 1.06
N LYS A 69 14.44 10.82 -0.17
CA LYS A 69 13.93 11.66 -1.27
C LYS A 69 12.92 10.90 -2.11
N GLY A 70 11.73 11.42 -2.38
CA GLY A 70 10.71 10.72 -3.18
C GLY A 70 9.92 11.63 -4.11
N ILE A 71 9.30 10.99 -5.11
CA ILE A 71 8.43 11.64 -6.10
C ILE A 71 7.19 10.77 -6.30
N ASP A 72 6.02 11.39 -6.25
CA ASP A 72 4.78 10.79 -6.74
C ASP A 72 4.61 11.10 -8.25
N PRO A 73 4.68 10.09 -9.15
CA PRO A 73 4.54 10.28 -10.58
C PRO A 73 3.08 10.45 -11.05
N ALA A 74 2.08 10.42 -10.16
CA ALA A 74 0.67 10.61 -10.52
C ALA A 74 0.32 12.00 -11.09
N GLY A 75 1.31 12.89 -11.25
CA GLY A 75 1.16 14.20 -11.90
C GLY A 75 0.63 15.31 -10.99
N GLY A 76 0.66 15.08 -9.68
CA GLY A 76 0.03 15.92 -8.64
C GLY A 76 0.81 17.16 -8.14
N SER A 77 2.14 17.23 -7.99
CA SER A 77 3.13 16.22 -7.59
C SER A 77 3.70 16.64 -6.22
N PRO A 78 3.49 15.88 -5.12
CA PRO A 78 4.23 16.12 -3.89
C PRO A 78 5.62 15.47 -3.96
N ILE A 79 6.68 16.28 -3.87
CA ILE A 79 8.05 15.79 -3.59
C ILE A 79 8.14 15.50 -2.10
N SER A 80 8.65 14.33 -1.71
CA SER A 80 8.99 14.04 -0.31
C SER A 80 10.48 14.22 -0.06
N ILE A 81 10.84 14.88 1.04
CA ILE A 81 12.22 15.03 1.51
C ILE A 81 12.24 14.78 3.01
N GLY A 82 13.26 14.08 3.49
CA GLY A 82 13.44 13.92 4.92
C GLY A 82 14.51 12.92 5.28
N SER A 83 14.26 12.17 6.34
CA SER A 83 15.18 11.16 6.87
C SER A 83 14.46 9.83 7.09
N TRP A 84 15.27 8.76 7.18
CA TRP A 84 14.81 7.44 7.56
C TRP A 84 15.75 6.83 8.59
N SER A 85 15.21 5.95 9.43
CA SER A 85 15.97 5.20 10.43
C SER A 85 15.44 3.77 10.58
N ALA A 86 16.31 2.87 11.04
CA ALA A 86 15.95 1.47 11.29
C ALA A 86 16.31 1.09 12.72
N GLY A 87 15.37 0.44 13.41
CA GLY A 87 15.53 -0.20 14.71
C GLY A 87 14.81 -1.56 14.70
N ASN A 88 13.79 -1.73 15.55
CA ASN A 88 12.81 -2.82 15.40
C ASN A 88 11.75 -2.52 14.30
N ALA A 89 11.74 -1.30 13.77
CA ALA A 89 10.90 -0.81 12.70
C ALA A 89 11.70 0.08 11.75
N LEU A 90 11.20 0.28 10.54
CA LEU A 90 11.65 1.28 9.58
C LEU A 90 10.79 2.54 9.76
N CYS A 91 11.40 3.64 10.19
CA CYS A 91 10.72 4.90 10.44
C CYS A 91 11.17 5.97 9.44
N PHE A 92 10.22 6.81 9.04
CA PHE A 92 10.42 7.92 8.12
C PHE A 92 9.94 9.20 8.78
N THR A 93 10.73 10.26 8.66
CA THR A 93 10.30 11.64 8.96
C THR A 93 10.35 12.42 7.67
N LEU A 94 9.21 12.94 7.21
CA LEU A 94 9.01 13.42 5.84
C LEU A 94 8.36 14.80 5.81
N VAL A 95 8.74 15.61 4.82
CA VAL A 95 7.99 16.79 4.41
C VAL A 95 7.61 16.63 2.94
N TYR A 96 6.33 16.81 2.63
CA TYR A 96 5.80 16.80 1.27
C TYR A 96 5.66 18.23 0.75
N TYR A 97 6.19 18.51 -0.45
CA TYR A 97 6.12 19.80 -1.13
C TYR A 97 5.31 19.71 -2.41
N GLY A 98 4.31 20.57 -2.59
CA GLY A 98 3.50 20.61 -3.81
C GLY A 98 2.97 22.02 -4.11
N LYS A 99 2.25 22.16 -5.24
CA LYS A 99 1.59 23.41 -5.62
C LYS A 99 0.20 23.50 -4.99
N GLN A 100 -0.05 24.57 -4.24
CA GLN A 100 -1.36 24.92 -3.70
C GLN A 100 -1.64 26.38 -4.05
N ASN A 101 -2.77 26.66 -4.73
CA ASN A 101 -3.16 28.00 -5.16
C ASN A 101 -2.07 28.75 -5.96
N GLY A 102 -1.30 28.03 -6.79
CA GLY A 102 -0.23 28.60 -7.61
C GLY A 102 1.07 28.92 -6.87
N GLN A 103 1.15 28.59 -5.58
CA GLN A 103 2.35 28.73 -4.76
C GLN A 103 2.80 27.38 -4.23
N THR A 104 4.06 27.29 -3.83
CA THR A 104 4.59 26.08 -3.23
C THR A 104 4.28 26.04 -1.74
N ALA A 105 3.71 24.93 -1.31
CA ALA A 105 3.32 24.68 0.07
C ALA A 105 3.95 23.37 0.57
N SER A 106 4.16 23.29 1.88
CA SER A 106 4.65 22.10 2.58
C SER A 106 3.58 21.49 3.48
N SER A 107 3.54 20.17 3.59
CA SER A 107 2.67 19.47 4.55
C SER A 107 3.04 19.69 6.02
N GLY A 108 4.24 20.20 6.29
CA GLY A 108 4.87 20.04 7.60
C GLY A 108 5.51 18.66 7.74
N GLU A 109 6.19 18.44 8.87
CA GLU A 109 6.83 17.16 9.17
C GLU A 109 5.80 16.11 9.57
N GLU A 110 5.92 14.92 8.98
CA GLU A 110 5.13 13.73 9.30
C GLU A 110 6.06 12.57 9.62
N GLU A 111 5.80 11.86 10.71
CA GLU A 111 6.51 10.64 11.06
C GLU A 111 5.64 9.42 10.80
N THR A 112 6.22 8.36 10.23
CA THR A 112 5.54 7.07 10.05
C THR A 112 6.53 5.92 10.21
N CYS A 113 6.12 4.87 10.93
CA CYS A 113 6.95 3.68 11.19
C CYS A 113 6.27 2.40 10.71
N TYR A 114 7.08 1.46 10.21
CA TYR A 114 6.64 0.14 9.73
C TYR A 114 7.48 -0.98 10.33
N LEU A 115 6.83 -2.03 10.80
CA LEU A 115 7.50 -3.32 10.97
C LEU A 115 7.79 -3.89 9.58
N ILE A 116 8.99 -4.41 9.38
CA ILE A 116 9.43 -4.95 8.09
C ILE A 116 9.61 -6.46 8.22
N TRP A 117 9.12 -7.21 7.25
CA TRP A 117 9.46 -8.62 7.02
C TRP A 117 10.15 -8.74 5.68
N ILE A 118 11.34 -9.35 5.65
CA ILE A 118 12.07 -9.61 4.41
C ILE A 118 11.97 -11.11 4.13
N ASN A 119 11.39 -11.44 2.99
CA ASN A 119 11.24 -12.82 2.53
C ASN A 119 12.57 -13.35 1.97
N PRO A 120 12.77 -14.68 1.91
CA PRO A 120 13.98 -15.29 1.35
C PRO A 120 14.25 -14.94 -0.12
N ASP A 121 13.20 -14.60 -0.88
CA ASP A 121 13.31 -14.16 -2.28
C ASP A 121 13.75 -12.69 -2.42
N GLY A 122 14.01 -12.01 -1.30
CA GLY A 122 14.40 -10.60 -1.26
C GLY A 122 13.23 -9.65 -1.49
N THR A 123 11.98 -10.10 -1.42
CA THR A 123 10.84 -9.18 -1.31
C THR A 123 10.61 -8.77 0.14
N SER A 124 9.95 -7.64 0.36
CA SER A 124 9.62 -7.18 1.70
C SER A 124 8.14 -6.85 1.85
N ILE A 125 7.63 -7.06 3.04
CA ILE A 125 6.29 -6.65 3.48
C ILE A 125 6.46 -5.65 4.62
N ALA A 126 5.61 -4.63 4.64
CA ALA A 126 5.59 -3.59 5.67
C ALA A 126 4.22 -3.59 6.36
N ASP A 127 4.19 -3.66 7.69
CA ASP A 127 2.98 -3.47 8.49
C ASP A 127 3.11 -2.17 9.29
N PRO A 128 2.11 -1.29 9.25
CA PRO A 128 2.17 -0.01 9.94
C PRO A 128 2.20 -0.19 11.45
N VAL A 129 3.04 0.59 12.12
CA VAL A 129 3.03 0.72 13.58
C VAL A 129 2.04 1.82 13.94
N GLY A 130 0.82 1.43 14.34
CA GLY A 130 -0.29 2.36 14.63
C GLY A 130 -1.37 2.40 13.53
N SER A 131 -2.25 3.39 13.57
CA SER A 131 -3.39 3.51 12.64
C SER A 131 -3.02 4.26 11.36
N GLY A 132 -2.37 3.62 10.39
CA GLY A 132 -2.20 4.27 9.09
C GLY A 132 -1.32 3.56 8.07
N ALA A 133 -1.95 3.25 6.94
CA ALA A 133 -1.38 2.85 5.64
C ALA A 133 -0.95 1.38 5.44
N ASN A 134 -1.72 0.70 4.59
CA ASN A 134 -1.28 -0.47 3.83
C ASN A 134 -0.30 0.01 2.75
N LEU A 135 1.01 -0.16 2.96
CA LEU A 135 1.97 -0.03 1.86
C LEU A 135 2.07 -1.37 1.14
N ASP A 136 1.54 -1.42 -0.08
CA ASP A 136 1.87 -2.51 -0.99
C ASP A 136 3.31 -2.31 -1.50
N ILE A 137 4.17 -3.16 -0.94
CA ILE A 137 5.48 -3.59 -1.38
C ILE A 137 6.47 -2.48 -1.75
N ALA A 138 7.31 -2.19 -0.76
CA ALA A 138 8.60 -1.52 -0.88
C ALA A 138 9.62 -2.31 -1.74
N LYS A 139 9.34 -2.49 -3.05
CA LYS A 139 10.27 -3.19 -3.96
C LYS A 139 11.35 -2.22 -4.46
N PRO A 140 12.64 -2.60 -4.36
CA PRO A 140 13.69 -1.90 -5.06
C PRO A 140 13.44 -1.85 -6.57
N VAL A 141 13.64 -0.70 -7.20
CA VAL A 141 13.57 -0.56 -8.67
C VAL A 141 15.00 -0.47 -9.23
N PRO A 142 15.46 -1.46 -10.01
CA PRO A 142 16.80 -1.44 -10.61
C PRO A 142 16.98 -0.28 -11.62
N GLY A 143 18.18 0.32 -11.62
CA GLY A 143 18.61 1.22 -12.69
C GLY A 143 17.94 2.59 -12.74
N PHE A 144 17.38 3.07 -11.63
CA PHE A 144 16.68 4.36 -11.59
C PHE A 144 17.62 5.53 -11.20
N PRO A 145 17.95 6.45 -12.13
CA PRO A 145 18.75 7.63 -11.80
C PRO A 145 17.86 8.68 -11.09
N ILE A 146 17.94 8.69 -9.77
CA ILE A 146 17.08 9.46 -8.85
C ILE A 146 17.24 10.98 -9.02
N GLU A 147 18.46 11.45 -9.26
CA GLU A 147 18.82 12.86 -9.10
C GLU A 147 18.19 13.77 -10.15
N ASN A 148 18.11 13.33 -11.41
CA ASN A 148 17.64 14.18 -12.50
C ASN A 148 16.15 14.49 -12.42
N ARG A 149 15.32 13.50 -12.03
CA ARG A 149 13.86 13.70 -11.91
C ARG A 149 13.52 14.57 -10.70
N PHE A 150 14.23 14.37 -9.60
CA PHE A 150 14.03 15.14 -8.38
C PHE A 150 14.43 16.60 -8.57
N ASN A 151 15.60 16.87 -9.14
CA ASN A 151 16.08 18.22 -9.40
C ASN A 151 15.17 18.97 -10.40
N ALA A 152 14.69 18.27 -11.44
CA ALA A 152 13.75 18.86 -12.40
C ALA A 152 12.42 19.25 -11.74
N LEU A 153 11.85 18.37 -10.91
CA LEU A 153 10.58 18.65 -10.24
C LEU A 153 10.74 19.73 -9.16
N ARG A 154 11.87 19.76 -8.45
CA ARG A 154 12.23 20.84 -7.52
C ARG A 154 12.26 22.20 -8.20
N ALA A 155 12.92 22.28 -9.36
CA ALA A 155 12.94 23.49 -10.17
C ALA A 155 11.53 23.91 -10.62
N GLU A 156 10.67 22.96 -11.01
CA GLU A 156 9.28 23.23 -11.41
C GLU A 156 8.40 23.72 -10.25
N LEU A 157 8.67 23.23 -9.04
CA LEU A 157 8.02 23.64 -7.80
C LEU A 157 8.71 24.84 -7.14
N GLY A 158 9.83 25.35 -7.66
CA GLY A 158 10.55 26.48 -7.06
C GLY A 158 11.03 26.24 -5.62
N VAL A 159 11.43 25.00 -5.29
CA VAL A 159 11.97 24.60 -3.97
C VAL A 159 13.35 23.99 -4.02
#